data_AF-A0A6I0ZFI9-F1
#
_entry.id   AF-A0A6I0ZFI9-F1
#
_cell.length_a   1.000
_cell.length_b   1.000
_cell.length_c   1.000
_cell.angle_alpha   90.00
_cell.angle_beta   90.00
_cell.angle_gamma   90.00
#
_symmetry.space_group_name_H-M   'P 1'
#
loop_
_entity.id
_entity.type
_entity.pdbx_description
1 polymer ?
#
loop_
_entity_poly.entity_id
_entity_poly.type
_entity_poly.pdbx_seq_one_letter_code
_entity_poly.pdbx_strand_id
1 'polypeptide(L)'
;MEKMELSEALKANASVLEGLFTSLKLFPFMFRGDVNVTSYDETGALDTVIEMGIYKVKPKQGVWGTLVVFNAFDGAGGVVQKLYNATGAKYRVKNSNTDNLWTDWKSF
;
A
#
# COMPACT_ATOMS: atom_id res chain seq x y z
N MET A 1 9.19 42.63 2.15
CA MET A 1 8.11 42.22 3.08
C MET A 1 7.03 41.45 2.32
N GLU A 2 6.45 42.01 1.26
CA GLU A 2 5.38 41.38 0.46
C GLU A 2 5.71 39.99 -0.14
N LYS A 3 6.95 39.76 -0.62
CA LYS A 3 7.37 38.43 -1.10
C LYS A 3 7.40 37.35 -0.02
N MET A 4 7.65 37.73 1.23
CA MET A 4 7.71 36.81 2.36
C MET A 4 6.30 36.35 2.74
N GLU A 5 5.35 37.28 2.80
CA GLU A 5 3.92 37.00 3.02
C GLU A 5 3.34 36.06 1.95
N LEU A 6 3.67 36.28 0.68
CA LEU A 6 3.22 35.42 -0.41
C LEU A 6 3.77 33.98 -0.29
N SER A 7 5.03 33.84 0.15
CA SER A 7 5.65 32.53 0.33
C SER A 7 5.05 31.74 1.49
N GLU A 8 4.68 32.40 2.58
CA GLU A 8 4.04 31.77 3.74
C GLU A 8 2.60 31.37 3.42
N ALA A 9 1.84 32.22 2.71
CA ALA A 9 0.50 31.88 2.24
C ALA A 9 0.50 30.66 1.30
N LEU A 10 1.50 30.53 0.42
CA LEU A 10 1.62 29.38 -0.46
C LEU A 10 1.92 28.09 0.31
N LYS A 11 2.80 28.13 1.31
CA LYS A 11 3.10 26.98 2.18
C LYS A 11 1.86 26.53 2.97
N ALA A 12 1.12 27.49 3.53
CA ALA A 12 -0.11 27.21 4.26
C ALA A 12 -1.15 26.51 3.37
N ASN A 13 -1.36 27.02 2.15
CA ASN A 13 -2.29 26.42 1.20
C ASN A 13 -1.86 25.01 0.77
N ALA A 14 -0.56 24.78 0.54
CA ALA A 14 -0.03 23.46 0.22
C ALA A 14 -0.25 22.45 1.36
N SER A 15 -0.04 22.87 2.60
CA SER A 15 -0.27 22.04 3.80
C SER A 15 -1.76 21.68 3.98
N VAL A 16 -2.67 22.63 3.78
CA VAL A 16 -4.12 22.37 3.81
C VAL A 16 -4.52 21.38 2.73
N LEU A 17 -3.96 21.53 1.52
CA LEU A 17 -4.24 20.64 0.39
C LEU A 17 -3.74 19.21 0.66
N GLU A 18 -2.53 19.06 1.21
CA GLU A 18 -1.97 17.77 1.64
C GLU A 18 -2.85 17.10 2.73
N GLY A 19 -3.28 17.88 3.72
CA GLY A 19 -4.20 17.41 4.77
C GLY A 19 -5.56 16.98 4.19
N LEU A 20 -6.06 17.68 3.18
CA LEU A 20 -7.32 17.34 2.51
C LEU A 20 -7.20 16.04 1.72
N PHE A 21 -6.13 15.86 0.94
CA PHE A 21 -5.91 14.62 0.19
C PHE A 21 -5.77 13.39 1.10
N THR A 22 -5.11 13.58 2.25
CA THR A 22 -4.93 12.51 3.25
C THR A 22 -6.24 12.17 3.96
N SER A 23 -6.98 13.17 4.45
CA SER A 23 -8.23 12.97 5.19
C SER A 23 -9.35 12.39 4.33
N LEU A 24 -9.46 12.83 3.06
CA LEU A 24 -10.47 12.34 2.14
C LEU A 24 -10.10 11.01 1.47
N LYS A 25 -8.90 10.47 1.73
CA LYS A 25 -8.38 9.25 1.08
C LYS A 25 -8.53 9.31 -0.45
N LEU A 26 -8.36 10.49 -1.06
CA LEU A 26 -8.68 10.74 -2.48
C LEU A 26 -7.84 9.90 -3.45
N PHE A 27 -6.72 9.35 -2.97
CA PHE A 27 -5.86 8.50 -3.77
C PHE A 27 -5.64 7.14 -3.10
N PRO A 28 -6.66 6.26 -3.11
CA PRO A 28 -6.57 4.94 -2.50
C PRO A 28 -5.44 4.07 -3.08
N PHE A 29 -5.02 4.34 -4.32
CA PHE A 29 -3.98 3.59 -5.04
C PHE A 29 -2.73 4.42 -5.35
N MET A 30 -2.30 5.29 -4.44
CA MET A 30 -0.99 5.93 -4.53
C MET A 30 0.16 4.97 -4.27
N PHE A 31 1.35 5.31 -4.78
CA PHE A 31 2.59 4.62 -4.42
C PHE A 31 2.93 4.89 -2.94
N ARG A 32 3.14 3.81 -2.17
CA ARG A 32 3.35 3.85 -0.72
C ARG A 32 4.78 3.56 -0.29
N GLY A 33 5.65 3.19 -1.22
CA GLY A 33 7.05 2.93 -0.96
C GLY A 33 7.49 1.51 -1.25
N ASP A 34 8.67 1.17 -0.71
CA ASP A 34 9.35 -0.10 -0.94
C ASP A 34 9.14 -1.05 0.25
N VAL A 35 8.95 -2.33 -0.02
CA VAL A 35 8.88 -3.42 0.96
C VAL A 35 9.97 -4.42 0.65
N ASN A 36 10.93 -4.60 1.55
CA ASN A 36 12.02 -5.55 1.38
C ASN A 36 11.58 -6.94 1.86
N VAL A 37 11.87 -7.96 1.05
CA VAL A 37 11.62 -9.38 1.37
C VAL A 37 12.90 -10.17 1.16
N THR A 38 13.07 -11.31 1.82
CA THR A 38 14.22 -12.20 1.52
C THR A 38 14.08 -12.74 0.09
N SER A 39 12.92 -13.31 -0.22
CA SER A 39 12.54 -13.89 -1.51
C SER A 39 11.02 -13.77 -1.71
N TYR A 40 10.51 -14.17 -2.88
CA TYR A 40 9.07 -14.25 -3.11
C TYR A 40 8.40 -15.46 -2.43
N ASP A 41 9.17 -16.40 -1.89
CA ASP A 41 8.67 -17.54 -1.11
C ASP A 41 8.58 -17.20 0.38
N GLU A 42 9.43 -16.29 0.86
CA GLU A 42 9.43 -15.79 2.24
C GLU A 42 8.71 -14.43 2.34
N THR A 43 7.38 -14.46 2.30
CA THR A 43 6.56 -13.24 2.23
C THR A 43 6.12 -12.66 3.58
N GLY A 44 6.70 -13.09 4.71
CA GLY A 44 6.26 -12.66 6.04
C GLY A 44 6.29 -11.14 6.25
N ALA A 45 7.23 -10.43 5.60
CA ALA A 45 7.29 -8.97 5.64
C ALA A 45 6.07 -8.29 4.97
N LEU A 46 5.31 -9.00 4.13
CA LEU A 46 4.10 -8.48 3.50
C LEU A 46 2.88 -8.53 4.44
N ASP A 47 2.95 -9.25 5.57
CA ASP A 47 1.80 -9.50 6.46
C ASP A 47 1.29 -8.24 7.16
N THR A 48 2.19 -7.26 7.34
CA THR A 48 1.92 -5.96 7.95
C THR A 48 1.46 -4.92 6.94
N VAL A 49 1.56 -5.21 5.63
CA VAL A 49 1.24 -4.26 4.55
C VAL A 49 -0.26 -4.27 4.28
N ILE A 50 -1.01 -3.61 5.16
CA ILE A 50 -2.48 -3.58 5.12
C ILE A 50 -3.05 -2.28 4.56
N GLU A 51 -2.28 -1.20 4.51
CA GLU A 51 -2.78 0.06 3.99
C GLU A 51 -3.05 -0.02 2.48
N MET A 52 -4.18 0.56 2.05
CA MET A 52 -4.56 0.56 0.64
C MET A 52 -3.54 1.36 -0.18
N GLY A 53 -3.06 0.77 -1.28
CA GLY A 53 -2.03 1.39 -2.11
C GLY A 53 -1.25 0.44 -2.99
N ILE A 54 -0.22 0.99 -3.63
CA ILE A 54 0.73 0.29 -4.49
C ILE A 54 2.11 0.34 -3.84
N TYR A 55 2.76 -0.82 -3.69
CA TYR A 55 4.08 -0.97 -3.09
C TYR A 55 5.02 -1.65 -4.06
N LYS A 56 6.30 -1.33 -3.97
CA LYS A 56 7.37 -2.01 -4.71
C LYS A 56 8.00 -3.07 -3.81
N VAL A 57 7.98 -4.33 -4.23
CA VAL A 57 8.56 -5.44 -3.48
C VAL A 57 9.98 -5.71 -3.95
N LYS A 58 10.93 -5.66 -3.03
CA LYS A 58 12.36 -5.83 -3.30
C LYS A 58 12.88 -7.10 -2.65
N PRO A 59 13.02 -8.22 -3.40
CA PRO A 59 13.73 -9.38 -2.91
C PRO A 59 15.23 -9.08 -2.78
N LYS A 60 15.95 -9.84 -1.96
CA LYS A 60 17.41 -9.74 -1.83
C LYS A 60 18.13 -10.00 -3.16
N GLN A 61 17.56 -10.89 -3.98
CA GLN A 61 18.05 -11.22 -5.32
C GLN A 61 16.87 -11.36 -6.29
N GLY A 62 17.10 -11.04 -7.57
CA GLY A 62 16.10 -11.15 -8.64
C GLY A 62 15.39 -9.84 -8.97
N VAL A 63 14.32 -9.96 -9.77
CA VAL A 63 13.56 -8.81 -10.29
C VAL A 63 12.56 -8.31 -9.26
N TRP A 64 12.46 -7.00 -9.12
CA TRP A 64 11.49 -6.35 -8.23
C TRP A 64 10.05 -6.55 -8.71
N GLY A 65 9.14 -6.53 -7.74
CA GLY A 65 7.73 -6.82 -7.95
C GLY A 65 6.85 -5.66 -7.51
N THR A 66 5.55 -5.82 -7.74
CA THR A 66 4.53 -4.86 -7.33
C THR A 66 3.52 -5.55 -6.44
N LEU A 67 3.24 -4.98 -5.28
CA LEU A 67 2.14 -5.39 -4.42
C LEU A 67 1.04 -4.33 -4.49
N VAL A 68 -0.17 -4.75 -4.80
CA VAL A 68 -1.38 -3.91 -4.74
C VAL A 68 -2.21 -4.39 -3.56
N VAL A 69 -2.57 -3.46 -2.68
CA VAL A 69 -3.34 -3.74 -1.48
C VAL A 69 -4.70 -3.07 -1.59
N PHE A 70 -5.75 -3.88 -1.52
CA PHE A 70 -7.13 -3.43 -1.39
C PHE A 70 -7.53 -3.61 0.06
N ASN A 71 -8.00 -2.55 0.71
CA ASN A 71 -8.46 -2.62 2.09
C ASN A 71 -9.86 -2.02 2.25
N ALA A 72 -10.86 -2.89 2.29
CA ALA A 72 -12.22 -2.49 2.62
C ALA A 72 -12.40 -2.60 4.14
N PHE A 73 -12.05 -1.55 4.88
CA PHE A 73 -12.20 -1.53 6.36
C PHE A 73 -13.63 -1.27 6.85
N ASP A 74 -14.64 -1.36 5.99
CA ASP A 74 -16.05 -1.19 6.39
C ASP A 74 -16.79 -2.54 6.40
N GLY A 75 -17.58 -2.76 7.45
CA GLY A 75 -18.35 -3.98 7.70
C GLY A 75 -17.53 -5.27 7.76
N ALA A 76 -18.05 -6.33 7.13
CA ALA A 76 -17.44 -7.66 6.98
C ALA A 76 -16.21 -7.70 6.04
N GLY A 77 -15.61 -6.55 5.77
CA GLY A 77 -14.56 -6.39 4.78
C GLY A 77 -13.23 -7.06 5.17
N GLY A 78 -12.27 -7.00 4.25
CA GLY A 78 -10.97 -7.62 4.40
C GLY A 78 -9.89 -6.92 3.59
N VAL A 79 -8.66 -7.34 3.82
CA VAL A 79 -7.49 -6.92 3.07
C VAL A 79 -7.20 -7.95 1.99
N VAL A 80 -7.13 -7.50 0.74
CA VAL A 80 -6.68 -8.32 -0.37
C VAL A 80 -5.31 -7.81 -0.81
N GLN A 81 -4.36 -8.72 -0.93
CA GLN A 81 -3.05 -8.44 -1.49
C GLN A 81 -2.92 -9.15 -2.83
N LYS A 82 -2.48 -8.41 -3.85
CA LYS A 82 -2.09 -8.97 -5.16
C LYS A 82 -0.63 -8.66 -5.40
N LEU A 83 0.19 -9.69 -5.57
CA LEU A 83 1.62 -9.61 -5.80
C LEU A 83 1.92 -10.02 -7.24
N TYR A 84 2.63 -9.15 -7.96
CA TYR A 84 3.07 -9.33 -9.34
C TYR A 84 4.60 -9.29 -9.38
N ASN A 85 5.22 -10.25 -10.05
CA ASN A 85 6.66 -10.28 -10.27
C ASN A 85 6.97 -10.92 -11.64
N ALA A 86 8.25 -11.13 -11.94
CA ALA A 86 8.68 -11.73 -13.21
C ALA A 86 8.21 -13.18 -13.43
N THR A 87 7.82 -13.90 -12.37
CA THR A 87 7.40 -15.30 -12.43
C THR A 87 5.89 -15.47 -12.49
N GLY A 88 5.12 -14.41 -12.28
CA GLY A 88 3.66 -14.44 -12.39
C GLY A 88 2.95 -13.54 -11.37
N ALA A 89 1.68 -13.87 -11.12
CA ALA A 89 0.83 -13.15 -10.19
C ALA A 89 0.26 -14.11 -9.14
N LYS A 90 0.18 -13.63 -7.90
CA LYS A 90 -0.49 -14.34 -6.80
C LYS A 90 -1.30 -13.39 -5.94
N TYR A 91 -2.27 -13.92 -5.21
CA TYR A 91 -3.08 -13.15 -4.28
C TYR A 91 -3.32 -13.90 -2.97
N ARG A 92 -3.65 -13.14 -1.92
CA ARG A 92 -4.15 -13.66 -0.65
C ARG A 92 -5.12 -12.69 -0.01
N VAL A 93 -5.90 -13.18 0.95
CA VAL A 93 -6.94 -12.42 1.63
C VAL A 93 -6.80 -12.56 3.13
N LYS A 94 -7.07 -11.48 3.86
CA LYS A 94 -7.30 -11.46 5.31
C LYS A 94 -8.70 -10.90 5.53
N ASN A 95 -9.64 -11.70 6.01
CA ASN A 95 -11.01 -11.24 6.25
C ASN A 95 -11.27 -11.12 7.76
N SER A 96 -12.20 -10.24 8.13
CA SER A 96 -12.57 -9.96 9.53
C SER A 96 -13.57 -10.97 10.13
N ASN A 97 -14.25 -11.76 9.29
CA ASN A 97 -15.22 -12.79 9.68
C ASN A 97 -14.61 -14.17 9.97
N THR A 98 -13.31 -14.37 9.71
CA THR A 98 -12.54 -15.56 10.09
C THR A 98 -11.64 -15.23 11.28
N ASP A 99 -10.66 -16.08 11.62
CA ASP A 99 -9.65 -15.85 12.66
C ASP A 99 -8.76 -14.59 12.42
N ASN A 100 -9.11 -13.73 11.46
CA ASN A 100 -8.35 -12.57 11.03
C ASN A 100 -6.91 -12.96 10.64
N LEU A 101 -6.79 -14.12 10.00
CA LEU A 101 -5.54 -14.69 9.49
C LEU A 101 -5.47 -14.52 7.97
N TRP A 102 -4.25 -14.44 7.46
CA TRP A 102 -4.00 -14.49 6.02
C TRP A 102 -4.29 -15.89 5.48
N THR A 103 -5.00 -15.98 4.37
CA THR A 103 -4.99 -17.20 3.56
C THR A 103 -3.60 -17.45 2.99
N ASP A 104 -3.34 -18.70 2.60
CA ASP A 104 -2.22 -19.00 1.72
C ASP A 104 -2.29 -18.19 0.42
N TRP A 105 -1.12 -17.98 -0.18
CA TRP A 105 -1.03 -17.38 -1.50
C TRP A 105 -1.57 -18.32 -2.57
N LYS A 106 -2.41 -17.78 -3.45
CA LYS A 106 -2.97 -18.48 -4.62
C LYS A 106 -2.42 -17.85 -5.89
N SER A 107 -1.90 -18.67 -6.80
CA SER A 107 -1.39 -18.22 -8.12
C SER A 107 -2.51 -18.17 -9.17
N PHE A 108 -2.30 -17.36 -10.20
CA PHE A 108 -3.11 -17.34 -11.43
C PHE A 108 -2.37 -18.01 -12.59
#